data_AF-R5I094-F1
#
_entry.id   AF-R5I094-F1
#
_cell.length_a   1.000
_cell.length_b   1.000
_cell.length_c   1.000
_cell.angle_alpha   90.00
_cell.angle_beta   90.00
_cell.angle_gamma   90.00
#
_symmetry.space_group_name_H-M   'P 1'
#
loop_
_entity.id
_entity.type
_entity.pdbx_description
1 polymer ?
#
loop_
_entity_poly.entity_id
_entity_poly.type
_entity_poly.pdbx_seq_one_letter_code
_entity_poly.pdbx_strand_id
1 'polypeptide(L)'
;MKRTTVLIAVAILCLAGYRGMAQSETVTRTSSLNISEEVRPPVLRITDIRLEDPSGNNAIDAGETCCIVMTVRNEGFGDGIGLRGVVSGSGSVQGLEYSDIGINDIPVGKTETVRFPITATTETEDGRAEFALKIEEPMGFGTDEVTIAVDTRKFEHPMVRLVDYSVTGQQGSLKKMQVFNLQVLVQNTEHGRAQDVSVDMKLPSGVFLMDGKADHTFTGLGPGETISLEYALIVNNDYSSREIPIHFGISESYGLYAENKDITLTIDQQLASHMIEIESVAGNAPGRIEVASLRSDVDRNIPVTGTVHPDRFAIIIGNEDYHSYQKGLSDEADVPFAANDAAVFARYCNSVLGIPDDNIVLLTNARWSDMNWEINRITGIVSLRGSDAELILYYAGHGFPDEQSRESYLIPVDISGTDYESGFRLSDIYEQLASTGAGRITVFMDACFSGGGRRAGLLAARGVRVVPKETPLKGNLVVFSATTDDQVALPYTEKQHGMFTYFLLKKLQETSGDCTYSELSDYLTSEVSEYSLRVNYKQQNPETACSYEVEHEWEEWKFN
;
A
#
# COMPACT_ATOMS: atom_id res chain seq x y z
N MET A 1 -62.23 26.33 -82.32
CA MET A 1 -62.78 25.75 -83.58
C MET A 1 -61.70 25.75 -84.66
N LYS A 2 -61.82 24.83 -85.63
CA LYS A 2 -61.19 24.78 -86.98
C LYS A 2 -60.97 26.19 -87.61
N ARG A 3 -60.05 26.49 -88.55
CA ARG A 3 -59.05 25.73 -89.37
C ARG A 3 -58.24 26.71 -90.27
N THR A 4 -57.17 26.22 -90.94
CA THR A 4 -56.79 26.34 -92.39
C THR A 4 -57.16 27.61 -93.21
N THR A 5 -56.32 28.26 -94.06
CA THR A 5 -54.88 28.17 -94.44
C THR A 5 -54.49 29.29 -95.46
N VAL A 6 -53.26 29.84 -95.38
CA VAL A 6 -52.31 30.37 -96.43
C VAL A 6 -52.82 30.96 -97.78
N LEU A 7 -52.20 32.08 -98.22
CA LEU A 7 -51.52 32.36 -99.53
C LEU A 7 -51.21 33.88 -99.59
N ILE A 8 -49.96 34.39 -99.64
CA ILE A 8 -48.90 34.33 -100.67
C ILE A 8 -49.26 35.06 -101.98
N ALA A 9 -48.53 36.16 -102.25
CA ALA A 9 -48.22 36.66 -103.59
C ALA A 9 -46.83 37.33 -103.56
N VAL A 10 -45.96 36.98 -104.52
CA VAL A 10 -44.59 37.48 -104.67
C VAL A 10 -44.36 37.84 -106.14
N ALA A 11 -43.68 38.97 -106.39
CA ALA A 11 -43.03 39.30 -107.66
C ALA A 11 -41.66 39.91 -107.30
N ILE A 12 -40.53 39.24 -107.58
CA ILE A 12 -39.84 39.17 -108.89
C ILE A 12 -39.35 40.55 -109.33
N LEU A 13 -38.10 40.82 -109.74
CA LEU A 13 -36.77 40.21 -109.73
C LEU A 13 -35.95 41.12 -110.69
N CYS A 14 -34.69 41.45 -110.41
CA CYS A 14 -33.60 41.53 -111.43
C CYS A 14 -32.27 42.00 -110.82
N LEU A 15 -31.16 41.42 -111.27
CA LEU A 15 -29.79 41.69 -110.81
C LEU A 15 -28.98 42.48 -111.86
N ALA A 16 -28.04 43.32 -111.39
CA ALA A 16 -26.67 43.59 -111.90
C ALA A 16 -26.22 45.00 -111.44
N GLY A 17 -24.95 45.32 -111.16
CA GLY A 17 -23.75 44.51 -111.08
C GLY A 17 -22.47 45.37 -110.90
N TYR A 18 -21.61 44.97 -109.96
CA TYR A 18 -20.16 45.27 -109.84
C TYR A 18 -19.61 46.68 -109.45
N ARG A 19 -19.22 46.77 -108.16
CA ARG A 19 -17.99 47.36 -107.56
C ARG A 19 -17.51 48.79 -107.91
N GLY A 20 -17.55 49.66 -106.89
CA GLY A 20 -16.57 50.71 -106.61
C GLY A 20 -16.34 50.80 -105.09
N MET A 21 -15.11 51.03 -104.62
CA MET A 21 -14.79 51.08 -103.18
C MET A 21 -15.10 52.45 -102.59
N ALA A 22 -15.83 52.49 -101.47
CA ALA A 22 -15.78 53.59 -100.51
C ALA A 22 -16.18 53.09 -99.12
N GLN A 23 -15.39 53.46 -98.11
CA GLN A 23 -15.60 53.14 -96.70
C GLN A 23 -16.79 53.94 -96.15
N SER A 24 -17.67 53.30 -95.36
CA SER A 24 -18.58 53.99 -94.47
C SER A 24 -18.70 53.17 -93.19
N GLU A 25 -18.44 53.81 -92.06
CA GLU A 25 -18.24 53.16 -90.78
C GLU A 25 -19.55 52.59 -90.23
N THR A 26 -19.70 51.27 -90.29
CA THR A 26 -20.69 50.57 -89.46
C THR A 26 -20.10 50.48 -88.06
N VAL A 27 -20.62 51.30 -87.13
CA VAL A 27 -20.29 51.20 -85.70
C VAL A 27 -20.87 49.90 -85.15
N THR A 28 -20.14 48.80 -85.36
CA THR A 28 -20.39 47.54 -84.69
C THR A 28 -19.99 47.72 -83.24
N ARG A 29 -20.98 47.74 -82.34
CA ARG A 29 -20.76 47.87 -80.90
C ARG A 29 -20.19 46.55 -80.37
N THR A 30 -18.90 46.33 -80.55
CA THR A 30 -18.17 45.18 -80.01
C THR A 30 -18.18 45.26 -78.49
N SER A 31 -19.19 44.68 -77.86
CA SER A 31 -19.21 44.46 -76.42
C SER A 31 -18.22 43.35 -76.09
N SER A 32 -16.98 43.74 -75.78
CA SER A 32 -16.02 42.87 -75.12
C SER A 32 -16.58 42.48 -73.75
N LEU A 33 -17.06 41.24 -73.63
CA LEU A 33 -17.34 40.62 -72.33
C LEU A 33 -16.00 40.39 -71.62
N ASN A 34 -15.54 41.41 -70.89
CA ASN A 34 -14.60 41.20 -69.81
C ASN A 34 -15.35 40.46 -68.70
N ILE A 35 -15.30 39.12 -68.76
CA ILE A 35 -15.55 38.30 -67.59
C ILE A 35 -14.25 38.35 -66.76
N SER A 36 -14.02 39.49 -66.12
CA SER A 36 -13.19 39.51 -64.92
C SER A 36 -14.05 38.90 -63.82
N GLU A 37 -13.86 37.61 -63.57
CA GLU A 37 -14.43 36.95 -62.41
C GLU A 37 -13.95 37.73 -61.17
N GLU A 38 -14.88 38.30 -60.41
CA GLU A 38 -14.55 39.17 -59.29
C GLU A 38 -14.03 38.29 -58.15
N VAL A 39 -12.71 38.11 -58.10
CA VAL A 39 -12.04 37.34 -57.04
C VAL A 39 -12.28 38.06 -55.71
N ARG A 40 -13.20 37.53 -54.93
CA ARG A 40 -13.50 37.98 -53.58
C ARG A 40 -12.72 37.09 -52.60
N PRO A 41 -11.64 37.58 -51.98
CA PRO A 41 -10.83 36.72 -51.12
C PRO A 41 -11.56 36.41 -49.80
N PRO A 42 -11.39 35.19 -49.26
CA PRO A 42 -11.67 34.95 -47.85
C PRO A 42 -10.65 35.68 -46.98
N VAL A 43 -10.99 35.88 -45.70
CA VAL A 43 -10.04 36.37 -44.68
C VAL A 43 -10.23 35.48 -43.47
N LEU A 44 -9.44 34.41 -43.41
CA LEU A 44 -9.52 33.43 -42.34
C LEU A 44 -8.77 33.93 -41.10
N ARG A 45 -9.46 33.98 -39.95
CA ARG A 45 -8.86 34.30 -38.65
C ARG A 45 -9.05 33.15 -37.68
N ILE A 46 -7.96 32.73 -37.06
CA ILE A 46 -7.99 31.85 -35.89
C ILE A 46 -8.50 32.68 -34.71
N THR A 47 -9.51 32.15 -34.02
CA THR A 47 -10.21 32.83 -32.90
C THR A 47 -10.07 32.11 -31.57
N ASP A 48 -9.80 30.81 -31.60
CA ASP A 48 -9.54 29.97 -30.42
C ASP A 48 -8.64 28.79 -30.84
N ILE A 49 -7.78 28.34 -29.93
CA ILE A 49 -7.00 27.11 -30.06
C ILE A 49 -6.82 26.47 -28.69
N ARG A 50 -7.12 25.17 -28.59
CA ARG A 50 -7.02 24.40 -27.34
C ARG A 50 -6.73 22.93 -27.60
N LEU A 51 -6.32 22.22 -26.55
CA LEU A 51 -6.31 20.76 -26.50
C LEU A 51 -7.68 20.26 -26.00
N GLU A 52 -8.28 19.28 -26.69
CA GLU A 52 -9.31 18.39 -26.16
C GLU A 52 -8.61 17.06 -25.85
N ASP A 53 -8.36 16.81 -24.57
CA ASP A 53 -7.63 15.65 -24.02
C ASP A 53 -8.61 14.73 -23.26
N PRO A 54 -8.64 13.40 -23.52
CA PRO A 54 -9.53 12.44 -22.86
C PRO A 54 -9.35 12.30 -21.34
N SER A 55 -8.12 12.43 -20.85
CA SER A 55 -7.75 12.29 -19.44
C SER A 55 -8.09 13.55 -18.60
N GLY A 56 -8.19 14.70 -19.26
CA GLY A 56 -8.54 15.99 -18.65
C GLY A 56 -7.41 16.65 -17.84
N ASN A 57 -6.16 16.24 -18.06
CA ASN A 57 -4.99 16.72 -17.34
C ASN A 57 -4.12 17.72 -18.13
N ASN A 58 -4.52 18.06 -19.37
CA ASN A 58 -3.87 19.00 -20.30
C ASN A 58 -2.49 18.57 -20.84
N ALA A 59 -2.19 17.27 -20.83
CA ALA A 59 -1.04 16.70 -21.52
C ALA A 59 -1.49 15.81 -22.70
N ILE A 60 -0.51 15.23 -23.38
CA ILE A 60 -0.69 14.10 -24.28
C ILE A 60 -0.02 12.89 -23.61
N ASP A 61 -0.82 12.01 -23.03
CA ASP A 61 -0.36 10.78 -22.37
C ASP A 61 -0.22 9.63 -23.38
N ALA A 62 0.87 8.86 -23.26
CA ALA A 62 1.13 7.70 -24.12
C ALA A 62 -0.03 6.68 -24.12
N GLY A 63 -0.50 6.30 -25.31
CA GLY A 63 -1.61 5.36 -25.52
C GLY A 63 -2.98 6.02 -25.73
N GLU A 64 -3.09 7.35 -25.66
CA GLU A 64 -4.35 8.06 -25.90
C GLU A 64 -4.44 8.75 -27.27
N THR A 65 -5.61 9.31 -27.58
CA THR A 65 -5.82 10.16 -28.77
C THR A 65 -6.43 11.48 -28.34
N CYS A 66 -5.60 12.53 -28.30
CA CYS A 66 -6.02 13.90 -28.06
C CYS A 66 -6.44 14.57 -29.37
N CYS A 67 -7.02 15.76 -29.28
CA CYS A 67 -7.34 16.58 -30.44
C CYS A 67 -6.94 18.05 -30.19
N ILE A 68 -6.11 18.64 -31.04
CA ILE A 68 -5.99 20.10 -31.10
C ILE A 68 -7.21 20.63 -31.83
N VAL A 69 -7.95 21.52 -31.16
CA VAL A 69 -9.18 22.11 -31.68
C VAL A 69 -8.93 23.59 -31.97
N MET A 70 -9.02 23.94 -33.24
CA MET A 70 -8.83 25.29 -33.76
C MET A 70 -10.17 25.84 -34.26
N THR A 71 -10.57 27.02 -33.80
CA THR A 71 -11.78 27.69 -34.28
C THR A 71 -11.42 28.81 -35.24
N VAL A 72 -11.89 28.72 -36.48
CA VAL A 72 -11.56 29.69 -37.55
C VAL A 72 -12.80 30.36 -38.09
N ARG A 73 -12.73 31.69 -38.24
CA ARG A 73 -13.80 32.53 -38.78
C ARG A 73 -13.39 33.14 -40.11
N ASN A 74 -14.28 33.11 -41.10
CA ASN A 74 -14.09 33.85 -42.35
C ASN A 74 -14.70 35.26 -42.22
N GLU A 75 -13.85 36.28 -42.18
CA GLU A 75 -14.23 37.70 -42.13
C GLU A 75 -14.03 38.41 -43.49
N GLY A 76 -13.79 37.64 -44.56
CA GLY A 76 -13.53 38.13 -45.91
C GLY A 76 -14.78 38.46 -46.72
N PHE A 77 -14.60 38.55 -48.03
CA PHE A 77 -15.66 38.91 -48.98
C PHE A 77 -16.10 37.74 -49.88
N GLY A 78 -15.37 36.62 -49.84
CA GLY A 78 -15.73 35.35 -50.49
C GLY A 78 -15.50 34.16 -49.57
N ASP A 79 -16.03 33.00 -49.95
CA ASP A 79 -15.97 31.77 -49.16
C ASP A 79 -14.55 31.17 -49.20
N GLY A 80 -14.08 30.60 -48.09
CA GLY A 80 -12.81 29.85 -48.07
C GLY A 80 -13.06 28.45 -48.59
N ILE A 81 -12.55 28.11 -49.78
CA ILE A 81 -12.87 26.87 -50.50
C ILE A 81 -11.63 25.98 -50.64
N GLY A 82 -11.79 24.67 -50.53
CA GLY A 82 -10.69 23.70 -50.75
C GLY A 82 -9.58 23.80 -49.70
N LEU A 83 -9.97 24.10 -48.46
CA LEU A 83 -9.08 24.40 -47.36
C LEU A 83 -8.36 23.13 -46.84
N ARG A 84 -7.08 23.29 -46.47
CA ARG A 84 -6.27 22.23 -45.86
C ARG A 84 -5.72 22.69 -44.53
N GLY A 85 -5.95 21.92 -43.47
CA GLY A 85 -5.27 22.09 -42.20
C GLY A 85 -3.91 21.44 -42.28
N VAL A 86 -2.85 22.23 -42.10
CA VAL A 86 -1.47 21.73 -42.03
C VAL A 86 -1.02 21.75 -40.58
N VAL A 87 -0.41 20.64 -40.15
CA VAL A 87 0.15 20.49 -38.80
C VAL A 87 1.58 19.97 -38.87
N SER A 88 2.47 20.59 -38.10
CA SER A 88 3.85 20.14 -37.94
C SER A 88 4.22 20.19 -36.47
N GLY A 89 4.94 19.18 -36.00
CA GLY A 89 5.37 19.05 -34.61
C GLY A 89 6.89 19.17 -34.47
N SER A 90 7.33 19.72 -33.35
CA SER A 90 8.73 19.81 -32.93
C SER A 90 8.86 19.64 -31.41
N GLY A 91 10.09 19.48 -30.90
CA GLY A 91 10.31 19.11 -29.50
C GLY A 91 10.08 17.60 -29.28
N SER A 92 9.41 17.23 -28.19
CA SER A 92 9.13 15.84 -27.80
C SER A 92 8.01 15.21 -28.63
N VAL A 93 8.24 14.99 -29.92
CA VAL A 93 7.26 14.37 -30.85
C VAL A 93 7.51 12.88 -31.13
N GLN A 94 8.43 12.25 -30.41
CA GLN A 94 8.63 10.81 -30.49
C GLN A 94 7.36 10.08 -30.04
N GLY A 95 6.97 9.03 -30.77
CA GLY A 95 5.75 8.28 -30.52
C GLY A 95 4.44 9.03 -30.84
N LEU A 96 4.47 10.27 -31.35
CA LEU A 96 3.25 11.01 -31.70
C LEU A 96 2.92 10.88 -33.19
N GLU A 97 1.71 10.42 -33.49
CA GLU A 97 1.16 10.34 -34.85
C GLU A 97 0.16 11.49 -35.08
N TYR A 98 0.44 12.32 -36.09
CA TYR A 98 -0.42 13.42 -36.52
C TYR A 98 -0.26 13.65 -38.03
N SER A 99 -1.29 14.20 -38.68
CA SER A 99 -1.27 14.43 -40.13
C SER A 99 -2.16 15.60 -40.55
N ASP A 100 -1.86 16.15 -41.72
CA ASP A 100 -2.69 17.17 -42.36
C ASP A 100 -4.11 16.66 -42.65
N ILE A 101 -5.08 17.56 -42.60
CA ILE A 101 -6.50 17.26 -42.74
C ILE A 101 -7.17 18.13 -43.81
N GLY A 102 -8.15 17.56 -44.51
CA GLY A 102 -9.08 18.36 -45.32
C GLY A 102 -10.06 19.11 -44.43
N ILE A 103 -10.34 20.37 -44.75
CA ILE A 103 -11.28 21.22 -44.01
C ILE A 103 -12.46 21.55 -44.93
N ASN A 104 -13.68 21.58 -44.36
CA ASN A 104 -14.87 22.01 -45.09
C ASN A 104 -14.74 23.47 -45.56
N ASP A 105 -15.43 23.83 -46.64
CA ASP A 105 -15.49 25.22 -47.07
C ASP A 105 -16.11 26.11 -45.96
N ILE A 106 -15.52 27.28 -45.68
CA ILE A 106 -15.96 28.21 -44.63
C ILE A 106 -16.63 29.43 -45.29
N PRO A 107 -17.97 29.53 -45.28
CA PRO A 107 -18.66 30.63 -45.94
C PRO A 107 -18.41 31.99 -45.27
N VAL A 108 -18.60 33.09 -46.01
CA VAL A 108 -18.44 34.45 -45.50
C VAL A 108 -19.24 34.68 -44.20
N GLY A 109 -18.57 35.21 -43.18
CA GLY A 109 -19.13 35.52 -41.87
C GLY A 109 -19.38 34.32 -40.97
N LYS A 110 -19.08 33.09 -41.42
CA LYS A 110 -19.20 31.85 -40.64
C LYS A 110 -17.92 31.53 -39.88
N THR A 111 -18.10 30.67 -38.89
CA THR A 111 -17.05 30.09 -38.06
C THR A 111 -17.16 28.57 -38.17
N GLU A 112 -16.02 27.89 -38.32
CA GLU A 112 -15.89 26.44 -38.37
C GLU A 112 -14.89 25.98 -37.29
N THR A 113 -15.10 24.77 -36.76
CA THR A 113 -14.22 24.16 -35.76
C THR A 113 -13.44 23.01 -36.40
N VAL A 114 -12.13 23.21 -36.54
CA VAL A 114 -11.18 22.29 -37.14
C VAL A 114 -10.55 21.42 -36.04
N ARG A 115 -10.43 20.12 -36.31
CA ARG A 115 -9.99 19.10 -35.34
C ARG A 115 -8.79 18.32 -35.87
N PHE A 116 -7.62 18.54 -35.27
CA PHE A 116 -6.38 17.83 -35.58
C PHE A 116 -6.18 16.71 -34.55
N PRO A 117 -6.44 15.44 -34.90
CA PRO A 117 -6.16 14.33 -33.99
C PRO A 117 -4.64 14.13 -33.82
N ILE A 118 -4.23 13.87 -32.59
CA ILE A 118 -2.87 13.43 -32.24
C ILE A 118 -3.01 12.13 -31.47
N THR A 119 -2.47 11.05 -32.02
CA THR A 119 -2.43 9.75 -31.36
C THR A 119 -1.05 9.56 -30.74
N ALA A 120 -0.99 9.30 -29.43
CA ALA A 120 0.25 8.99 -28.75
C ALA A 120 0.41 7.47 -28.64
N THR A 121 1.55 6.94 -29.08
CA THR A 121 1.88 5.52 -28.93
C THR A 121 2.56 5.26 -27.58
N THR A 122 2.78 3.99 -27.25
CA THR A 122 3.57 3.61 -26.05
C THR A 122 5.05 4.01 -26.14
N GLU A 123 5.53 4.50 -27.29
CA GLU A 123 6.89 5.01 -27.48
C GLU A 123 7.03 6.52 -27.18
N THR A 124 5.94 7.20 -26.78
CA THR A 124 5.97 8.60 -26.36
C THR A 124 6.85 8.79 -25.12
N GLU A 125 7.65 9.85 -25.12
CA GLU A 125 8.57 10.21 -24.03
C GLU A 125 8.04 11.42 -23.23
N ASP A 126 8.49 11.53 -21.98
CA ASP A 126 8.23 12.71 -21.15
C ASP A 126 8.88 13.96 -21.76
N GLY A 127 8.13 15.05 -21.87
CA GLY A 127 8.69 16.32 -22.34
C GLY A 127 7.64 17.31 -22.83
N ARG A 128 7.96 18.02 -23.92
CA ARG A 128 7.10 19.08 -24.45
C ARG A 128 7.11 19.09 -25.98
N ALA A 129 5.93 18.88 -26.56
CA ALA A 129 5.69 18.95 -27.99
C ALA A 129 5.16 20.34 -28.37
N GLU A 130 5.73 20.94 -29.40
CA GLU A 130 5.27 22.20 -29.99
C GLU A 130 4.68 21.94 -31.37
N PHE A 131 3.38 22.16 -31.50
CA PHE A 131 2.64 22.00 -32.75
C PHE A 131 2.43 23.35 -33.39
N ALA A 132 2.96 23.52 -34.60
CA ALA A 132 2.68 24.65 -35.48
C ALA A 132 1.58 24.26 -36.48
N LEU A 133 0.49 25.04 -36.50
CA LEU A 133 -0.72 24.79 -37.28
C LEU A 133 -1.09 26.01 -38.13
N LYS A 134 -1.61 25.76 -39.33
CA LYS A 134 -2.17 26.77 -40.23
C LYS A 134 -3.26 26.19 -41.10
N ILE A 135 -4.11 27.04 -41.66
CA ILE A 135 -4.98 26.68 -42.79
C ILE A 135 -4.38 27.22 -44.07
N GLU A 136 -4.15 26.33 -45.03
CA GLU A 136 -3.82 26.68 -46.41
C GLU A 136 -5.10 26.78 -47.25
N GLU A 137 -5.13 27.78 -48.14
CA GLU A 137 -6.18 28.01 -49.13
C GLU A 137 -5.50 28.06 -50.52
N PRO A 138 -6.06 27.44 -51.59
CA PRO A 138 -5.39 27.29 -52.88
C PRO A 138 -4.88 28.57 -53.57
N MET A 139 -5.52 29.72 -53.33
CA MET A 139 -5.13 31.02 -53.86
C MET A 139 -4.21 31.84 -52.92
N GLY A 140 -3.85 31.27 -51.76
CA GLY A 140 -2.93 31.87 -50.79
C GLY A 140 -3.60 32.71 -49.69
N PHE A 141 -4.93 32.71 -49.56
CA PHE A 141 -5.68 33.44 -48.53
C PHE A 141 -5.89 32.60 -47.25
N GLY A 142 -4.86 31.84 -46.88
CA GLY A 142 -4.81 31.02 -45.66
C GLY A 142 -4.67 31.85 -44.37
N THR A 143 -4.44 31.17 -43.26
CA THR A 143 -4.11 31.83 -41.98
C THR A 143 -2.60 31.99 -41.84
N ASP A 144 -2.20 32.93 -40.99
CA ASP A 144 -0.88 32.88 -40.35
C ASP A 144 -0.74 31.57 -39.55
N GLU A 145 0.51 31.16 -39.29
CA GLU A 145 0.84 30.01 -38.46
C GLU A 145 0.68 30.33 -36.97
N VAL A 146 0.07 29.41 -36.22
CA VAL A 146 -0.06 29.49 -34.76
C VAL A 146 0.59 28.28 -34.11
N THR A 147 1.32 28.50 -33.01
CA THR A 147 1.94 27.43 -32.23
C THR A 147 1.17 27.18 -30.94
N ILE A 148 0.95 25.91 -30.61
CA ILE A 148 0.52 25.46 -29.27
C ILE A 148 1.56 24.48 -28.73
N ALA A 149 1.97 24.69 -27.48
CA ALA A 149 2.94 23.84 -26.78
C ALA A 149 2.21 23.03 -25.71
N VAL A 150 2.33 21.70 -25.78
CA VAL A 150 1.64 20.74 -24.93
C VAL A 150 2.69 19.80 -24.31
N ASP A 151 2.55 19.49 -23.03
CA ASP A 151 3.45 18.57 -22.36
C ASP A 151 3.08 17.12 -22.76
N THR A 152 4.09 16.26 -22.95
CA THR A 152 3.92 14.84 -23.27
C THR A 152 4.33 13.99 -22.07
N ARG A 153 3.65 12.85 -21.86
CA ARG A 153 4.04 11.89 -20.82
C ARG A 153 4.18 10.48 -21.39
N LYS A 154 5.19 9.78 -20.90
CA LYS A 154 5.47 8.39 -21.29
C LYS A 154 4.42 7.42 -20.75
N PHE A 155 4.42 6.21 -21.31
CA PHE A 155 3.59 5.13 -20.80
C PHE A 155 4.15 4.63 -19.46
N GLU A 156 3.43 4.90 -18.38
CA GLU A 156 3.67 4.25 -17.10
C GLU A 156 2.87 2.95 -17.07
N HIS A 157 3.56 1.81 -16.96
CA HIS A 157 2.93 0.50 -16.92
C HIS A 157 2.50 0.14 -15.49
N PRO A 158 1.38 -0.58 -15.30
CA PRO A 158 1.06 -1.19 -14.02
C PRO A 158 1.97 -2.39 -13.73
N MET A 159 1.79 -3.02 -12.57
CA MET A 159 2.24 -4.38 -12.28
C MET A 159 1.45 -4.96 -11.10
N VAL A 160 0.44 -5.78 -11.39
CA VAL A 160 -0.44 -6.37 -10.38
C VAL A 160 0.15 -7.67 -9.84
N ARG A 161 0.33 -7.76 -8.52
CA ARG A 161 0.93 -8.92 -7.84
C ARG A 161 0.15 -9.29 -6.59
N LEU A 162 0.12 -10.58 -6.25
CA LEU A 162 -0.14 -11.01 -4.87
C LEU A 162 1.14 -10.76 -4.05
N VAL A 163 1.07 -9.79 -3.14
CA VAL A 163 2.23 -9.27 -2.40
C VAL A 163 2.43 -9.92 -1.04
N ASP A 164 1.36 -10.32 -0.35
CA ASP A 164 1.44 -11.08 0.91
C ASP A 164 0.18 -11.95 1.13
N TYR A 165 0.27 -12.88 2.08
CA TYR A 165 -0.86 -13.67 2.56
C TYR A 165 -0.72 -14.01 4.05
N SER A 166 -1.86 -14.05 4.75
CA SER A 166 -1.97 -14.51 6.14
C SER A 166 -3.02 -15.62 6.24
N VAL A 167 -2.92 -16.43 7.29
CA VAL A 167 -3.87 -17.51 7.56
C VAL A 167 -4.28 -17.46 9.03
N THR A 168 -5.58 -17.41 9.28
CA THR A 168 -6.19 -17.35 10.62
C THR A 168 -7.18 -18.49 10.83
N GLY A 169 -7.50 -18.82 12.08
CA GLY A 169 -8.43 -19.92 12.38
C GLY A 169 -8.68 -20.11 13.87
N GLN A 170 -9.73 -20.87 14.21
CA GLN A 170 -10.21 -21.02 15.59
C GLN A 170 -9.30 -21.84 16.52
N GLN A 171 -8.30 -22.54 15.97
CA GLN A 171 -7.27 -23.22 16.74
C GLN A 171 -5.93 -22.75 16.20
N GLY A 172 -4.97 -22.40 17.08
CA GLY A 172 -3.73 -21.72 16.70
C GLY A 172 -2.80 -22.46 15.72
N SER A 173 -3.17 -23.63 15.20
CA SER A 173 -2.46 -24.34 14.13
C SER A 173 -3.43 -24.89 13.07
N LEU A 174 -3.02 -24.84 11.80
CA LEU A 174 -3.81 -25.28 10.65
C LEU A 174 -4.03 -26.80 10.69
N LYS A 175 -5.29 -27.24 10.74
CA LYS A 175 -5.65 -28.67 10.84
C LYS A 175 -6.69 -29.08 9.80
N LYS A 176 -6.68 -30.38 9.45
CA LYS A 176 -7.73 -31.00 8.63
C LYS A 176 -9.07 -30.97 9.37
N MET A 177 -10.17 -30.97 8.61
CA MET A 177 -11.55 -30.94 9.11
C MET A 177 -11.89 -29.70 9.97
N GLN A 178 -11.08 -28.64 9.89
CA GLN A 178 -11.30 -27.35 10.52
C GLN A 178 -11.29 -26.25 9.46
N VAL A 179 -12.19 -25.26 9.61
CA VAL A 179 -12.24 -24.09 8.73
C VAL A 179 -11.15 -23.10 9.16
N PHE A 180 -10.42 -22.58 8.19
CA PHE A 180 -9.46 -21.50 8.35
C PHE A 180 -9.69 -20.44 7.28
N ASN A 181 -9.35 -19.19 7.57
CA ASN A 181 -9.45 -18.11 6.60
C ASN A 181 -8.06 -17.83 6.02
N LEU A 182 -7.97 -17.83 4.70
CA LEU A 182 -6.82 -17.35 3.94
C LEU A 182 -7.13 -15.92 3.50
N GLN A 183 -6.36 -14.96 4.00
CA GLN A 183 -6.39 -13.58 3.52
C GLN A 183 -5.20 -13.39 2.56
N VAL A 184 -5.44 -12.85 1.37
CA VAL A 184 -4.39 -12.50 0.40
C VAL A 184 -4.47 -11.04 0.01
N LEU A 185 -3.32 -10.46 -0.26
CA LEU A 185 -3.18 -9.06 -0.57
C LEU A 185 -2.69 -8.89 -2.01
N VAL A 186 -3.49 -8.22 -2.84
CA VAL A 186 -3.17 -7.96 -4.25
C VAL A 186 -2.95 -6.46 -4.43
N GLN A 187 -1.79 -6.06 -4.95
CA GLN A 187 -1.38 -4.67 -5.08
C GLN A 187 -0.86 -4.40 -6.49
N ASN A 188 -1.09 -3.19 -6.98
CA ASN A 188 -0.36 -2.65 -8.14
C ASN A 188 0.95 -2.02 -7.67
N THR A 189 2.09 -2.64 -7.97
CA THR A 189 3.40 -2.23 -7.45
C THR A 189 4.13 -1.21 -8.32
N GLU A 190 3.51 -0.70 -9.40
CA GLU A 190 4.09 0.24 -10.35
C GLU A 190 3.15 1.44 -10.62
N HIS A 191 3.64 2.43 -11.38
CA HIS A 191 3.00 3.74 -11.52
C HIS A 191 1.88 3.84 -12.56
N GLY A 192 1.73 2.86 -13.47
CA GLY A 192 0.58 2.79 -14.36
C GLY A 192 -0.70 2.33 -13.66
N ARG A 193 -1.87 2.74 -14.16
CA ARG A 193 -3.16 2.21 -13.67
C ARG A 193 -3.51 0.89 -14.37
N ALA A 194 -3.71 -0.19 -13.60
CA ALA A 194 -4.27 -1.43 -14.13
C ALA A 194 -5.78 -1.28 -14.36
N GLN A 195 -6.32 -1.94 -15.38
CA GLN A 195 -7.75 -2.01 -15.67
C GLN A 195 -8.19 -3.47 -15.81
N ASP A 196 -9.48 -3.74 -15.55
CA ASP A 196 -10.09 -5.08 -15.65
C ASP A 196 -9.24 -6.18 -14.99
N VAL A 197 -8.86 -5.96 -13.73
CA VAL A 197 -8.02 -6.87 -12.96
C VAL A 197 -8.82 -8.09 -12.55
N SER A 198 -8.36 -9.29 -12.89
CA SER A 198 -8.92 -10.57 -12.42
C SER A 198 -7.95 -11.27 -11.47
N VAL A 199 -8.51 -11.91 -10.44
CA VAL A 199 -7.79 -12.78 -9.49
C VAL A 199 -8.57 -14.09 -9.38
N ASP A 200 -7.92 -15.19 -9.77
CA ASP A 200 -8.51 -16.50 -9.95
C ASP A 200 -7.77 -17.57 -9.12
N MET A 201 -8.34 -17.94 -7.98
CA MET A 201 -7.78 -18.95 -7.08
C MET A 201 -8.08 -20.39 -7.56
N LYS A 202 -7.07 -21.25 -7.56
CA LYS A 202 -7.20 -22.69 -7.85
C LYS A 202 -6.71 -23.51 -6.67
N LEU A 203 -7.61 -24.31 -6.11
CA LEU A 203 -7.36 -25.18 -4.96
C LEU A 203 -6.95 -26.60 -5.40
N PRO A 204 -6.11 -27.31 -4.63
CA PRO A 204 -5.76 -28.70 -4.90
C PRO A 204 -6.89 -29.65 -4.47
N SER A 205 -6.93 -30.85 -5.05
CA SER A 205 -7.94 -31.87 -4.72
C SER A 205 -7.93 -32.22 -3.22
N GLY A 206 -9.08 -32.11 -2.56
CA GLY A 206 -9.24 -32.33 -1.12
C GLY A 206 -9.25 -31.05 -0.28
N VAL A 207 -9.05 -29.88 -0.89
CA VAL A 207 -9.23 -28.56 -0.27
C VAL A 207 -10.42 -27.86 -0.92
N PHE A 208 -11.29 -27.27 -0.09
CA PHE A 208 -12.58 -26.74 -0.51
C PHE A 208 -12.77 -25.30 -0.01
N LEU A 209 -13.33 -24.46 -0.87
CA LEU A 209 -13.87 -23.15 -0.50
C LEU A 209 -15.25 -23.35 0.13
N MET A 210 -15.46 -22.80 1.31
CA MET A 210 -16.68 -22.97 2.12
C MET A 210 -17.72 -21.88 1.87
N ASP A 211 -17.27 -20.66 1.55
CA ASP A 211 -18.13 -19.52 1.21
C ASP A 211 -17.42 -18.59 0.21
N GLY A 212 -18.19 -17.76 -0.48
CA GLY A 212 -17.69 -16.81 -1.49
C GLY A 212 -17.43 -17.42 -2.86
N LYS A 213 -16.49 -16.81 -3.59
CA LYS A 213 -16.06 -17.19 -4.93
C LYS A 213 -14.55 -17.43 -4.96
N ALA A 214 -14.08 -18.12 -5.99
CA ALA A 214 -12.65 -18.23 -6.29
C ALA A 214 -12.19 -17.20 -7.34
N ASP A 215 -13.14 -16.70 -8.15
CA ASP A 215 -13.01 -15.64 -9.16
C ASP A 215 -13.39 -14.27 -8.60
N HIS A 216 -12.50 -13.27 -8.74
CA HIS A 216 -12.76 -11.88 -8.38
C HIS A 216 -12.29 -10.94 -9.49
N THR A 217 -13.14 -9.98 -9.88
CA THR A 217 -12.88 -9.01 -10.95
C THR A 217 -13.07 -7.58 -10.48
N PHE A 218 -12.14 -6.68 -10.82
CA PHE A 218 -12.10 -5.29 -10.40
C PHE A 218 -11.93 -4.36 -11.61
N THR A 219 -12.61 -3.22 -11.62
CA THR A 219 -12.59 -2.27 -12.76
C THR A 219 -11.22 -1.65 -12.99
N GLY A 220 -10.38 -1.56 -11.97
CA GLY A 220 -8.98 -1.20 -12.09
C GLY A 220 -8.30 -1.04 -10.74
N LEU A 221 -6.98 -0.90 -10.76
CA LEU A 221 -6.12 -0.76 -9.59
C LEU A 221 -5.10 0.36 -9.85
N GLY A 222 -5.20 1.45 -9.11
CA GLY A 222 -4.30 2.60 -9.19
C GLY A 222 -2.91 2.32 -8.61
N PRO A 223 -1.96 3.26 -8.75
CA PRO A 223 -0.58 3.07 -8.31
C PRO A 223 -0.48 2.85 -6.80
N GLY A 224 0.10 1.74 -6.35
CA GLY A 224 0.17 1.34 -4.95
C GLY A 224 -1.17 0.94 -4.31
N GLU A 225 -2.30 1.07 -5.02
CA GLU A 225 -3.62 0.69 -4.55
C GLU A 225 -3.66 -0.82 -4.31
N THR A 226 -4.36 -1.23 -3.25
CA THR A 226 -4.31 -2.57 -2.69
C THR A 226 -5.71 -3.12 -2.44
N ILE A 227 -5.91 -4.41 -2.74
CA ILE A 227 -7.14 -5.18 -2.55
C ILE A 227 -6.85 -6.32 -1.57
N SER A 228 -7.64 -6.39 -0.48
CA SER A 228 -7.69 -7.56 0.40
C SER A 228 -8.76 -8.54 -0.10
N LEU A 229 -8.41 -9.81 -0.22
CA LEU A 229 -9.31 -10.92 -0.57
C LEU A 229 -9.29 -11.97 0.52
N GLU A 230 -10.46 -12.45 0.94
CA GLU A 230 -10.62 -13.43 2.03
C GLU A 230 -11.34 -14.69 1.54
N TYR A 231 -10.77 -15.84 1.88
CA TYR A 231 -11.28 -17.16 1.48
C TYR A 231 -11.42 -18.06 2.71
N ALA A 232 -12.65 -18.47 3.03
CA ALA A 232 -12.91 -19.48 4.06
C ALA A 232 -12.66 -20.89 3.48
N LEU A 233 -11.59 -21.56 3.90
CA LEU A 233 -11.13 -22.84 3.35
C LEU A 233 -11.25 -23.98 4.37
N ILE A 234 -11.42 -25.21 3.88
CA ILE A 234 -11.33 -26.44 4.67
C ILE A 234 -10.51 -27.51 3.91
N VAL A 235 -9.69 -28.26 4.65
CA VAL A 235 -8.96 -29.44 4.13
C VAL A 235 -9.66 -30.70 4.63
N ASN A 236 -10.01 -31.63 3.74
CA ASN A 236 -10.67 -32.87 4.13
C ASN A 236 -9.69 -33.87 4.80
N ASN A 237 -10.25 -34.92 5.41
CA ASN A 237 -9.44 -35.92 6.12
C ASN A 237 -8.57 -36.76 5.18
N ASP A 238 -9.04 -37.00 3.95
CA ASP A 238 -8.38 -37.86 2.95
C ASP A 238 -7.18 -37.20 2.26
N TYR A 239 -6.97 -35.89 2.45
CA TYR A 239 -5.82 -35.16 1.92
C TYR A 239 -4.51 -35.77 2.43
N SER A 240 -3.67 -36.30 1.54
CA SER A 240 -2.51 -37.12 1.92
C SER A 240 -1.23 -36.32 2.19
N SER A 241 -1.10 -35.12 1.63
CA SER A 241 0.07 -34.25 1.80
C SER A 241 0.02 -33.47 3.11
N ARG A 242 1.18 -32.98 3.58
CA ARG A 242 1.26 -31.91 4.59
C ARG A 242 1.32 -30.51 3.96
N GLU A 243 1.74 -30.41 2.71
CA GLU A 243 1.77 -29.16 1.94
C GLU A 243 0.49 -29.00 1.12
N ILE A 244 -0.07 -27.79 1.13
CA ILE A 244 -1.27 -27.35 0.43
C ILE A 244 -0.85 -26.24 -0.56
N PRO A 245 -0.52 -26.58 -1.81
CA PRO A 245 -0.23 -25.57 -2.84
C PRO A 245 -1.53 -24.95 -3.35
N ILE A 246 -1.62 -23.62 -3.33
CA ILE A 246 -2.75 -22.83 -3.85
C ILE A 246 -2.21 -21.90 -4.93
N HIS A 247 -2.80 -21.95 -6.11
CA HIS A 247 -2.37 -21.16 -7.27
C HIS A 247 -3.32 -19.99 -7.51
N PHE A 248 -2.76 -18.78 -7.60
CA PHE A 248 -3.47 -17.56 -7.98
C PHE A 248 -3.09 -17.18 -9.41
N GLY A 249 -4.06 -17.26 -10.31
CA GLY A 249 -4.00 -16.59 -11.60
C GLY A 249 -4.31 -15.10 -11.42
N ILE A 250 -3.51 -14.22 -11.99
CA ILE A 250 -3.76 -12.77 -11.99
C ILE A 250 -3.64 -12.25 -13.43
N SER A 251 -4.58 -11.42 -13.85
CA SER A 251 -4.57 -10.78 -15.16
C SER A 251 -5.08 -9.35 -15.10
N GLU A 252 -4.76 -8.56 -16.11
CA GLU A 252 -5.24 -7.19 -16.33
C GLU A 252 -5.43 -6.94 -17.85
N SER A 253 -6.03 -5.81 -18.23
CA SER A 253 -6.48 -5.53 -19.59
C SER A 253 -5.42 -5.59 -20.70
N TYR A 254 -4.15 -5.27 -20.42
CA TYR A 254 -3.05 -5.38 -21.38
C TYR A 254 -2.55 -6.82 -21.55
N GLY A 255 -2.84 -7.72 -20.59
CA GLY A 255 -2.42 -9.12 -20.59
C GLY A 255 -0.92 -9.34 -20.38
N LEU A 256 -0.21 -8.36 -19.82
CA LEU A 256 1.26 -8.32 -19.72
C LEU A 256 1.77 -7.95 -18.33
N TYR A 257 0.98 -7.22 -17.55
CA TYR A 257 1.41 -6.52 -16.33
C TYR A 257 0.77 -7.10 -15.07
N ALA A 258 0.73 -8.43 -15.01
CA ALA A 258 0.28 -9.19 -13.85
C ALA A 258 1.15 -10.44 -13.63
N GLU A 259 1.35 -10.82 -12.36
CA GLU A 259 2.19 -11.96 -11.96
C GLU A 259 1.35 -13.03 -11.24
N ASN A 260 1.22 -14.21 -11.85
CA ASN A 260 0.62 -15.38 -11.19
C ASN A 260 1.46 -15.80 -9.98
N LYS A 261 0.81 -16.23 -8.89
CA LYS A 261 1.49 -16.58 -7.63
C LYS A 261 1.05 -17.93 -7.10
N ASP A 262 2.01 -18.81 -6.84
CA ASP A 262 1.78 -20.00 -6.00
C ASP A 262 2.12 -19.67 -4.54
N ILE A 263 1.24 -20.08 -3.62
CA ILE A 263 1.52 -20.11 -2.18
C ILE A 263 1.41 -21.56 -1.68
N THR A 264 2.18 -21.91 -0.65
CA THR A 264 2.14 -23.26 -0.05
C THR A 264 1.90 -23.14 1.44
N LEU A 265 0.72 -23.59 1.89
CA LEU A 265 0.39 -23.70 3.32
C LEU A 265 0.82 -25.07 3.84
N THR A 266 1.11 -25.18 5.13
CA THR A 266 1.51 -26.46 5.75
C THR A 266 0.52 -26.87 6.86
N ILE A 267 0.11 -28.14 6.88
CA ILE A 267 -0.62 -28.75 8.00
C ILE A 267 0.24 -28.64 9.26
N ASP A 268 -0.38 -28.26 10.37
CA ASP A 268 0.22 -27.95 11.67
C ASP A 268 1.03 -26.62 11.71
N GLN A 269 1.03 -25.80 10.65
CA GLN A 269 1.61 -24.43 10.73
C GLN A 269 0.85 -23.58 11.75
N GLN A 270 1.56 -22.71 12.48
CA GLN A 270 0.92 -21.73 13.36
C GLN A 270 0.08 -20.73 12.54
N LEU A 271 -1.07 -20.34 13.09
CA LEU A 271 -1.97 -19.36 12.49
C LEU A 271 -1.79 -17.99 13.15
N ALA A 272 -2.01 -16.92 12.39
CA ALA A 272 -2.11 -15.58 12.96
C ALA A 272 -3.39 -15.49 13.83
N SER A 273 -3.33 -14.77 14.94
CA SER A 273 -4.47 -14.66 15.87
C SER A 273 -5.61 -13.82 15.30
N HIS A 274 -5.31 -12.84 14.44
CA HIS A 274 -6.27 -11.90 13.88
C HIS A 274 -6.00 -11.60 12.40
N MET A 275 -7.05 -11.33 11.63
CA MET A 275 -6.93 -10.80 10.26
C MET A 275 -6.58 -9.30 10.35
N ILE A 276 -5.87 -8.77 9.35
CA ILE A 276 -5.56 -7.33 9.30
C ILE A 276 -6.60 -6.64 8.41
N GLU A 277 -7.39 -5.74 8.98
CA GLU A 277 -8.19 -4.81 8.20
C GLU A 277 -7.26 -3.80 7.50
N ILE A 278 -6.98 -4.04 6.23
CA ILE A 278 -6.31 -3.06 5.38
C ILE A 278 -7.40 -2.20 4.73
N GLU A 279 -7.58 -0.98 5.24
CA GLU A 279 -8.32 0.04 4.50
C GLU A 279 -7.65 0.24 3.14
N SER A 280 -8.43 0.22 2.06
CA SER A 280 -7.94 0.37 0.69
C SER A 280 -7.24 1.72 0.52
N VAL A 281 -5.90 1.72 0.58
CA VAL A 281 -5.11 2.95 0.48
C VAL A 281 -5.26 3.52 -0.94
N ALA A 282 -5.99 4.62 -1.05
CA ALA A 282 -6.11 5.39 -2.28
C ALA A 282 -4.74 6.02 -2.61
N GLY A 283 -3.98 5.35 -3.47
CA GLY A 283 -2.61 5.72 -3.82
C GLY A 283 -2.48 7.15 -4.32
N ASN A 284 -1.83 8.00 -3.53
CA ASN A 284 -1.57 9.41 -3.84
C ASN A 284 -0.23 9.86 -3.24
N ALA A 285 0.87 9.33 -3.78
CA ALA A 285 2.21 9.85 -3.52
C ALA A 285 3.12 9.68 -4.74
N PRO A 286 3.75 10.75 -5.28
CA PRO A 286 4.84 10.64 -6.24
C PRO A 286 6.12 10.21 -5.48
N GLY A 287 6.24 8.90 -5.25
CA GLY A 287 7.34 8.28 -4.51
C GLY A 287 7.37 6.77 -4.73
N ARG A 288 8.38 6.09 -4.19
CA ARG A 288 8.50 4.63 -4.28
C ARG A 288 7.27 3.98 -3.65
N ILE A 289 6.55 3.17 -4.43
CA ILE A 289 5.44 2.36 -3.93
C ILE A 289 6.00 1.35 -2.93
N GLU A 290 5.52 1.39 -1.69
CA GLU A 290 5.81 0.37 -0.69
C GLU A 290 4.93 -0.85 -0.88
N VAL A 291 5.53 -2.03 -0.79
CA VAL A 291 4.84 -3.31 -0.96
C VAL A 291 4.06 -3.60 0.32
N ALA A 292 2.73 -3.60 0.20
CA ALA A 292 1.81 -3.79 1.32
C ALA A 292 1.95 -5.21 1.92
N SER A 293 1.60 -5.34 3.20
CA SER A 293 1.92 -6.52 4.02
C SER A 293 0.79 -6.85 4.98
N LEU A 294 0.52 -8.15 5.16
CA LEU A 294 -0.39 -8.73 6.14
C LEU A 294 0.35 -9.19 7.42
N ARG A 295 1.63 -8.81 7.56
CA ARG A 295 2.45 -9.02 8.75
C ARG A 295 3.19 -7.75 9.12
N SER A 296 3.61 -7.64 10.37
CA SER A 296 4.41 -6.51 10.84
C SER A 296 5.71 -6.37 10.05
N ASP A 297 6.27 -5.17 9.97
CA ASP A 297 7.61 -4.96 9.40
C ASP A 297 8.71 -5.58 10.27
N VAL A 298 8.52 -5.58 11.60
CA VAL A 298 9.43 -6.27 12.55
C VAL A 298 9.37 -7.80 12.46
N ASP A 299 8.30 -8.37 11.88
CA ASP A 299 8.16 -9.82 11.68
C ASP A 299 8.97 -10.40 10.52
N ARG A 300 9.41 -9.51 9.63
CA ARG A 300 10.01 -9.81 8.33
C ARG A 300 11.49 -9.42 8.35
N ASN A 301 12.29 -10.04 7.48
CA ASN A 301 13.70 -9.69 7.30
C ASN A 301 14.50 -9.58 8.62
N ILE A 302 14.20 -10.41 9.62
CA ILE A 302 14.90 -10.42 10.91
C ILE A 302 16.40 -10.64 10.63
N PRO A 303 17.30 -9.77 11.12
CA PRO A 303 18.73 -9.94 10.93
C PRO A 303 19.22 -11.27 11.48
N VAL A 304 20.24 -11.84 10.83
CA VAL A 304 20.89 -13.07 11.28
C VAL A 304 22.34 -12.75 11.65
N THR A 305 22.69 -12.86 12.93
CA THR A 305 24.06 -12.74 13.41
C THR A 305 24.89 -13.97 13.04
N GLY A 306 26.18 -13.76 12.80
CA GLY A 306 27.15 -14.85 12.63
C GLY A 306 27.69 -15.42 13.95
N THR A 307 27.35 -14.78 15.08
CA THR A 307 27.86 -15.12 16.41
C THR A 307 26.84 -15.94 17.20
N VAL A 308 27.29 -17.03 17.82
CA VAL A 308 26.45 -17.84 18.72
C VAL A 308 26.97 -17.70 20.14
N HIS A 309 26.07 -17.46 21.10
CA HIS A 309 26.35 -17.27 22.52
C HIS A 309 25.89 -18.50 23.32
N PRO A 310 26.73 -19.55 23.48
CA PRO A 310 26.30 -20.85 24.01
C PRO A 310 25.88 -20.85 25.48
N ASP A 311 26.27 -19.81 26.24
CA ASP A 311 25.92 -19.63 27.65
C ASP A 311 24.95 -18.44 27.86
N ARG A 312 24.36 -17.92 26.78
CA ARG A 312 23.20 -17.01 26.84
C ARG A 312 21.91 -17.84 26.83
N PHE A 313 20.95 -17.49 27.68
CA PHE A 313 19.67 -18.19 27.86
C PHE A 313 18.50 -17.21 27.78
N ALA A 314 17.33 -17.69 27.35
CA ALA A 314 16.11 -16.89 27.30
C ALA A 314 14.91 -17.66 27.88
N ILE A 315 14.18 -17.00 28.77
CA ILE A 315 12.83 -17.40 29.22
C ILE A 315 11.87 -16.37 28.63
N ILE A 316 10.95 -16.80 27.77
CA ILE A 316 10.11 -15.93 26.97
C ILE A 316 8.66 -16.37 27.17
N ILE A 317 7.84 -15.49 27.76
CA ILE A 317 6.48 -15.80 28.20
C ILE A 317 5.51 -14.79 27.57
N GLY A 318 4.49 -15.30 26.89
CA GLY A 318 3.44 -14.49 26.24
C GLY A 318 2.05 -15.00 26.61
N ASN A 319 1.39 -14.35 27.56
CA ASN A 319 0.07 -14.71 28.03
C ASN A 319 -0.98 -13.78 27.41
N GLU A 320 -1.74 -14.30 26.45
CA GLU A 320 -2.76 -13.58 25.66
C GLU A 320 -4.18 -14.05 26.02
N ASP A 321 -4.45 -15.36 25.91
CA ASP A 321 -5.76 -15.99 26.14
C ASP A 321 -5.94 -16.34 27.61
N TYR A 322 -6.45 -15.39 28.39
CA TYR A 322 -6.84 -15.59 29.79
C TYR A 322 -8.27 -16.16 29.85
N HIS A 323 -9.17 -15.65 28.99
CA HIS A 323 -10.59 -15.94 29.02
C HIS A 323 -10.91 -17.44 28.80
N SER A 324 -10.16 -18.16 27.95
CA SER A 324 -10.43 -19.60 27.72
C SER A 324 -9.90 -20.53 28.82
N TYR A 325 -9.00 -20.02 29.68
CA TYR A 325 -8.34 -20.79 30.74
C TYR A 325 -8.99 -20.57 32.11
N GLN A 326 -9.59 -19.39 32.33
CA GLN A 326 -10.34 -19.05 33.52
C GLN A 326 -11.81 -19.49 33.41
N LYS A 327 -12.50 -19.63 34.55
CA LYS A 327 -13.87 -20.16 34.61
C LYS A 327 -14.66 -19.47 35.72
N GLY A 328 -15.30 -18.34 35.42
CA GLY A 328 -16.02 -17.61 36.44
C GLY A 328 -16.90 -16.46 35.94
N LEU A 329 -17.12 -15.50 36.83
CA LEU A 329 -17.71 -14.18 36.56
C LEU A 329 -16.65 -13.07 36.75
N SER A 330 -15.38 -13.48 36.75
CA SER A 330 -14.19 -12.71 37.15
C SER A 330 -12.98 -13.14 36.31
N ASP A 331 -13.24 -13.48 35.05
CA ASP A 331 -12.23 -13.90 34.09
C ASP A 331 -11.54 -12.63 33.57
N GLU A 332 -10.21 -12.61 33.53
CA GLU A 332 -9.46 -11.46 33.05
C GLU A 332 -9.66 -11.26 31.54
N ALA A 333 -9.56 -10.01 31.07
CA ALA A 333 -9.57 -9.73 29.64
C ALA A 333 -8.33 -10.30 28.97
N ASP A 334 -8.43 -10.74 27.72
CA ASP A 334 -7.26 -11.16 26.96
C ASP A 334 -6.29 -9.99 26.73
N VAL A 335 -4.99 -10.29 26.59
CA VAL A 335 -3.92 -9.31 26.32
C VAL A 335 -3.52 -9.42 24.84
N PRO A 336 -4.06 -8.57 23.95
CA PRO A 336 -3.90 -8.77 22.50
C PRO A 336 -2.43 -8.79 22.10
N PHE A 337 -2.08 -9.76 21.25
CA PHE A 337 -0.76 -9.96 20.66
C PHE A 337 0.34 -10.46 21.59
N ALA A 338 0.13 -10.62 22.90
CA ALA A 338 1.17 -11.08 23.83
C ALA A 338 1.77 -12.45 23.44
N ALA A 339 1.00 -13.35 22.81
CA ALA A 339 1.53 -14.62 22.31
C ALA A 339 2.34 -14.46 21.02
N ASN A 340 1.96 -13.52 20.14
CA ASN A 340 2.72 -13.16 18.94
C ASN A 340 4.05 -12.49 19.32
N ASP A 341 3.98 -11.50 20.20
CA ASP A 341 5.10 -10.77 20.79
C ASP A 341 6.19 -11.72 21.31
N ALA A 342 5.81 -12.68 22.18
CA ALA A 342 6.72 -13.69 22.69
C ALA A 342 7.30 -14.60 21.58
N ALA A 343 6.46 -15.07 20.65
CA ALA A 343 6.91 -15.93 19.55
C ALA A 343 7.90 -15.23 18.61
N VAL A 344 7.71 -13.92 18.38
CA VAL A 344 8.58 -13.12 17.52
C VAL A 344 9.86 -12.72 18.25
N PHE A 345 9.78 -12.33 19.52
CA PHE A 345 10.96 -12.08 20.36
C PHE A 345 11.85 -13.32 20.47
N ALA A 346 11.29 -14.53 20.53
CA ALA A 346 12.06 -15.77 20.47
C ALA A 346 12.87 -15.93 19.16
N ARG A 347 12.31 -15.49 18.01
CA ARG A 347 13.07 -15.44 16.75
C ARG A 347 14.21 -14.43 16.79
N TYR A 348 14.02 -13.27 17.44
CA TYR A 348 15.09 -12.29 17.63
C TYR A 348 16.16 -12.80 18.59
N CYS A 349 15.79 -13.47 19.69
CA CYS A 349 16.74 -14.14 20.59
C CYS A 349 17.65 -15.12 19.83
N ASN A 350 17.09 -15.96 18.95
CA ASN A 350 17.87 -16.87 18.12
C ASN A 350 18.68 -16.12 17.05
N SER A 351 18.00 -15.39 16.15
CA SER A 351 18.58 -14.87 14.92
C SER A 351 19.42 -13.61 15.13
N VAL A 352 19.01 -12.69 16.01
CA VAL A 352 19.72 -11.42 16.25
C VAL A 352 20.67 -11.53 17.44
N LEU A 353 20.22 -12.11 18.56
CA LEU A 353 21.00 -12.19 19.81
C LEU A 353 21.82 -13.49 19.94
N GLY A 354 21.83 -14.34 18.91
CA GLY A 354 22.69 -15.52 18.80
C GLY A 354 22.46 -16.61 19.85
N ILE A 355 21.27 -16.68 20.45
CA ILE A 355 20.93 -17.67 21.48
C ILE A 355 20.63 -19.03 20.82
N PRO A 356 21.28 -20.14 21.21
CA PRO A 356 20.95 -21.48 20.72
C PRO A 356 19.50 -21.86 21.03
N ASP A 357 18.82 -22.56 20.13
CA ASP A 357 17.42 -22.99 20.34
C ASP A 357 17.22 -23.80 21.64
N ASP A 358 18.18 -24.67 21.99
CA ASP A 358 18.17 -25.46 23.23
C ASP A 358 18.20 -24.58 24.51
N ASN A 359 18.61 -23.32 24.40
CA ASN A 359 18.68 -22.33 25.48
C ASN A 359 17.49 -21.35 25.49
N ILE A 360 16.56 -21.45 24.52
CA ILE A 360 15.36 -20.61 24.44
C ILE A 360 14.15 -21.41 24.92
N VAL A 361 13.51 -20.92 25.98
CA VAL A 361 12.18 -21.38 26.40
C VAL A 361 11.15 -20.37 25.93
N LEU A 362 10.22 -20.80 25.07
CA LEU A 362 9.03 -20.05 24.68
C LEU A 362 7.78 -20.70 25.30
N LEU A 363 7.04 -19.94 26.10
CA LEU A 363 5.75 -20.33 26.67
C LEU A 363 4.67 -19.34 26.22
N THR A 364 3.67 -19.81 25.49
CA THR A 364 2.48 -19.02 25.13
C THR A 364 1.25 -19.52 25.89
N ASN A 365 0.46 -18.61 26.45
CA ASN A 365 -0.69 -18.90 27.31
C ASN A 365 -0.33 -19.90 28.43
N ALA A 366 0.71 -19.55 29.17
CA ALA A 366 1.39 -20.41 30.13
C ALA A 366 0.61 -20.53 31.43
N ARG A 367 0.43 -21.77 31.91
CA ARG A 367 -0.13 -22.03 33.25
C ARG A 367 0.91 -21.83 34.33
N TRP A 368 0.46 -21.67 35.56
CA TRP A 368 1.34 -21.54 36.72
C TRP A 368 2.37 -22.67 36.81
N SER A 369 1.95 -23.91 36.54
CA SER A 369 2.84 -25.09 36.56
C SER A 369 4.00 -24.99 35.57
N ASP A 370 3.71 -24.45 34.39
CA ASP A 370 4.62 -24.47 33.24
C ASP A 370 5.65 -23.34 33.40
N MET A 371 5.18 -22.15 33.81
CA MET A 371 6.03 -21.02 34.21
C MET A 371 6.94 -21.42 35.38
N ASN A 372 6.37 -21.98 36.46
CA ASN A 372 7.16 -22.37 37.64
C ASN A 372 8.21 -23.43 37.27
N TRP A 373 7.85 -24.44 36.47
CA TRP A 373 8.79 -25.49 36.08
C TRP A 373 9.97 -24.93 35.27
N GLU A 374 9.70 -24.17 34.20
CA GLU A 374 10.76 -23.70 33.31
C GLU A 374 11.62 -22.59 33.93
N ILE A 375 11.03 -21.68 34.72
CA ILE A 375 11.81 -20.66 35.46
C ILE A 375 12.78 -21.35 36.43
N ASN A 376 12.33 -22.34 37.21
CA ASN A 376 13.20 -23.11 38.09
C ASN A 376 14.27 -23.91 37.32
N ARG A 377 13.91 -24.51 36.17
CA ARG A 377 14.84 -25.29 35.35
C ARG A 377 15.95 -24.42 34.76
N ILE A 378 15.59 -23.31 34.12
CA ILE A 378 16.56 -22.42 33.46
C ILE A 378 17.42 -21.69 34.49
N THR A 379 16.84 -21.14 35.56
CA THR A 379 17.64 -20.51 36.64
C THR A 379 18.59 -21.51 37.27
N GLY A 380 18.17 -22.77 37.49
CA GLY A 380 19.05 -23.84 37.95
C GLY A 380 20.21 -24.17 37.00
N ILE A 381 20.01 -24.08 35.68
CA ILE A 381 21.07 -24.24 34.67
C ILE A 381 22.03 -23.04 34.69
N VAL A 382 21.51 -21.82 34.72
CA VAL A 382 22.30 -20.58 34.79
C VAL A 382 23.14 -20.54 36.06
N SER A 383 22.60 -20.97 37.21
CA SER A 383 23.36 -21.11 38.47
C SER A 383 24.56 -22.07 38.39
N LEU A 384 24.55 -23.04 37.47
CA LEU A 384 25.70 -23.94 37.24
C LEU A 384 26.79 -23.32 36.35
N ARG A 385 26.48 -22.20 35.69
CA ARG A 385 27.42 -21.38 34.90
C ARG A 385 27.92 -20.17 35.68
N GLY A 386 27.07 -19.57 36.53
CA GLY A 386 27.40 -18.35 37.26
C GLY A 386 27.76 -17.22 36.29
N SER A 387 28.84 -16.51 36.56
CA SER A 387 29.24 -15.29 35.84
C SER A 387 29.49 -15.47 34.34
N ASP A 388 29.70 -16.70 33.87
CA ASP A 388 29.92 -17.00 32.44
C ASP A 388 28.61 -17.00 31.63
N ALA A 389 27.44 -17.04 32.29
CA ALA A 389 26.14 -17.05 31.63
C ALA A 389 25.43 -15.68 31.63
N GLU A 390 24.60 -15.49 30.61
CA GLU A 390 23.68 -14.37 30.48
C GLU A 390 22.23 -14.89 30.43
N LEU A 391 21.30 -14.20 31.09
CA LEU A 391 19.90 -14.62 31.16
C LEU A 391 18.96 -13.47 30.76
N ILE A 392 18.16 -13.71 29.72
CA ILE A 392 17.07 -12.83 29.31
C ILE A 392 15.74 -13.40 29.83
N LEU A 393 14.97 -12.60 30.56
CA LEU A 393 13.55 -12.86 30.81
C LEU A 393 12.72 -11.89 29.97
N TYR A 394 11.80 -12.40 29.19
CA TYR A 394 10.78 -11.62 28.49
C TYR A 394 9.41 -12.06 28.98
N TYR A 395 8.56 -11.10 29.36
CA TYR A 395 7.18 -11.35 29.74
C TYR A 395 6.24 -10.32 29.10
N ALA A 396 5.24 -10.81 28.38
CA ALA A 396 4.07 -10.05 27.95
C ALA A 396 2.79 -10.68 28.54
N GLY A 397 1.91 -9.87 29.11
CA GLY A 397 0.67 -10.33 29.73
C GLY A 397 0.20 -9.44 30.88
N HIS A 398 -0.68 -9.97 31.74
CA HIS A 398 -1.16 -9.22 32.91
C HIS A 398 -0.12 -9.15 34.03
N GLY A 399 0.04 -7.95 34.56
CA GLY A 399 0.54 -7.70 35.90
C GLY A 399 -0.61 -7.34 36.83
N PHE A 400 -0.46 -7.58 38.14
CA PHE A 400 -1.44 -7.16 39.14
C PHE A 400 -0.75 -6.56 40.37
N PRO A 401 -1.10 -5.31 40.76
CA PRO A 401 -0.65 -4.74 42.03
C PRO A 401 -1.59 -5.14 43.18
N ASP A 402 -1.01 -5.57 44.29
CA ASP A 402 -1.74 -5.59 45.56
C ASP A 402 -2.08 -4.15 46.02
N GLU A 403 -3.32 -3.92 46.46
CA GLU A 403 -3.78 -2.58 46.83
C GLU A 403 -3.16 -2.07 48.15
N GLN A 404 -2.65 -2.96 49.02
CA GLN A 404 -2.18 -2.59 50.37
C GLN A 404 -0.66 -2.47 50.45
N SER A 405 0.05 -3.51 50.02
CA SER A 405 1.51 -3.60 50.00
C SER A 405 2.14 -2.96 48.76
N ARG A 406 1.37 -2.83 47.67
CA ARG A 406 1.84 -2.38 46.34
C ARG A 406 2.89 -3.28 45.69
N GLU A 407 3.05 -4.50 46.21
CA GLU A 407 3.83 -5.54 45.55
C GLU A 407 3.13 -5.97 44.26
N SER A 408 3.91 -6.25 43.22
CA SER A 408 3.41 -6.63 41.90
C SER A 408 3.52 -8.13 41.66
N TYR A 409 2.56 -8.68 40.91
CA TYR A 409 2.47 -10.10 40.58
C TYR A 409 2.35 -10.30 39.06
N LEU A 410 3.04 -11.28 38.50
CA LEU A 410 2.81 -11.80 37.15
C LEU A 410 1.72 -12.87 37.20
N ILE A 411 0.77 -12.80 36.26
CA ILE A 411 -0.45 -13.62 36.29
C ILE A 411 -0.42 -14.67 35.15
N PRO A 412 -0.30 -15.97 35.50
CA PRO A 412 -0.47 -17.08 34.54
C PRO A 412 -1.92 -17.15 34.03
N VAL A 413 -2.15 -17.73 32.85
CA VAL A 413 -3.50 -17.72 32.25
C VAL A 413 -4.56 -18.45 33.09
N ASP A 414 -4.17 -19.43 33.91
CA ASP A 414 -5.07 -20.19 34.79
C ASP A 414 -5.31 -19.56 36.18
N ILE A 415 -4.76 -18.37 36.46
CA ILE A 415 -4.94 -17.63 37.72
C ILE A 415 -5.73 -16.34 37.49
N SER A 416 -6.90 -16.18 38.14
CA SER A 416 -7.69 -14.95 38.10
C SER A 416 -7.01 -13.82 38.87
N GLY A 417 -7.18 -12.55 38.44
CA GLY A 417 -6.76 -11.37 39.21
C GLY A 417 -7.55 -11.15 40.51
N THR A 418 -8.52 -12.02 40.82
CA THR A 418 -9.11 -12.13 42.18
C THR A 418 -8.29 -13.00 43.14
N ASP A 419 -7.37 -13.82 42.61
CA ASP A 419 -6.46 -14.74 43.32
C ASP A 419 -5.00 -14.46 42.90
N TYR A 420 -4.68 -13.17 42.72
CA TYR A 420 -3.36 -12.71 42.27
C TYR A 420 -2.21 -13.14 43.21
N GLU A 421 -2.50 -13.40 44.49
CA GLU A 421 -1.55 -13.95 45.47
C GLU A 421 -1.05 -15.35 45.08
N SER A 422 -1.84 -16.11 44.30
CA SER A 422 -1.45 -17.39 43.71
C SER A 422 -0.65 -17.25 42.39
N GLY A 423 -0.45 -16.01 41.91
CA GLY A 423 0.48 -15.69 40.82
C GLY A 423 1.95 -15.68 41.27
N PHE A 424 2.84 -15.14 40.44
CA PHE A 424 4.26 -15.00 40.78
C PHE A 424 4.55 -13.59 41.28
N ARG A 425 4.93 -13.42 42.55
CA ARG A 425 5.38 -12.12 43.04
C ARG A 425 6.66 -11.70 42.32
N LEU A 426 6.66 -10.48 41.77
CA LEU A 426 7.74 -9.97 40.93
C LEU A 426 9.07 -9.84 41.68
N SER A 427 9.03 -9.47 42.97
CA SER A 427 10.22 -9.48 43.84
C SER A 427 10.87 -10.84 43.96
N ASP A 428 10.07 -11.90 44.01
CA ASP A 428 10.53 -13.26 44.26
C ASP A 428 11.14 -13.83 42.97
N ILE A 429 10.59 -13.46 41.80
CA ILE A 429 11.21 -13.69 40.49
C ILE A 429 12.55 -12.93 40.37
N TYR A 430 12.60 -11.63 40.69
CA TYR A 430 13.85 -10.86 40.61
C TYR A 430 14.94 -11.37 41.56
N GLU A 431 14.57 -11.78 42.79
CA GLU A 431 15.51 -12.41 43.72
C GLU A 431 15.98 -13.78 43.22
N GLN A 432 15.08 -14.59 42.64
CA GLN A 432 15.45 -15.87 42.01
C GLN A 432 16.43 -15.68 40.85
N LEU A 433 16.16 -14.75 39.93
CA LEU A 433 17.06 -14.41 38.83
C LEU A 433 18.42 -13.94 39.36
N ALA A 434 18.45 -12.97 40.27
CA ALA A 434 19.69 -12.45 40.86
C ALA A 434 20.51 -13.54 41.58
N SER A 435 19.83 -14.50 42.24
CA SER A 435 20.47 -15.61 42.93
C SER A 435 21.24 -16.58 42.02
N THR A 436 21.04 -16.51 40.70
CA THR A 436 21.80 -17.34 39.75
C THR A 436 23.28 -16.98 39.67
N GLY A 437 23.64 -15.73 40.03
CA GLY A 437 25.00 -15.23 39.86
C GLY A 437 25.42 -15.09 38.39
N ALA A 438 24.46 -15.02 37.46
CA ALA A 438 24.71 -14.73 36.04
C ALA A 438 25.54 -13.44 35.86
N GLY A 439 26.41 -13.43 34.86
CA GLY A 439 27.22 -12.24 34.53
C GLY A 439 26.37 -11.08 34.02
N ARG A 440 25.23 -11.39 33.38
CA ARG A 440 24.23 -10.42 32.95
C ARG A 440 22.82 -11.00 33.06
N ILE A 441 21.89 -10.20 33.57
CA ILE A 441 20.46 -10.50 33.58
C ILE A 441 19.71 -9.31 32.97
N THR A 442 18.79 -9.58 32.06
CA THR A 442 18.00 -8.55 31.38
C THR A 442 16.55 -8.96 31.34
N VAL A 443 15.68 -8.12 31.87
CA VAL A 443 14.24 -8.35 31.92
C VAL A 443 13.54 -7.37 31.00
N PHE A 444 12.71 -7.88 30.08
CA PHE A 444 11.77 -7.10 29.29
C PHE A 444 10.35 -7.39 29.77
N MET A 445 9.62 -6.36 30.14
CA MET A 445 8.36 -6.48 30.87
C MET A 445 7.24 -5.66 30.21
N ASP A 446 6.52 -6.29 29.28
CA ASP A 446 5.37 -5.73 28.57
C ASP A 446 4.06 -6.06 29.33
N ALA A 447 3.92 -5.48 30.52
CA ALA A 447 2.83 -5.78 31.44
C ALA A 447 2.34 -4.53 32.19
N CYS A 448 1.03 -4.50 32.48
CA CYS A 448 0.40 -3.43 33.26
C CYS A 448 0.49 -3.68 34.77
N PHE A 449 1.32 -2.97 35.53
CA PHE A 449 1.33 -3.07 37.01
C PHE A 449 0.42 -2.08 37.73
N SER A 450 -0.26 -1.18 37.01
CA SER A 450 -1.17 -0.18 37.60
C SER A 450 -2.54 -0.71 38.06
N GLY A 451 -2.85 -1.98 37.76
CA GLY A 451 -4.18 -2.54 37.84
C GLY A 451 -5.08 -2.17 36.66
N GLY A 452 -4.53 -1.61 35.58
CA GLY A 452 -5.30 -1.22 34.40
C GLY A 452 -6.02 -2.35 33.65
N GLY A 453 -5.60 -3.61 33.84
CA GLY A 453 -6.27 -4.80 33.29
C GLY A 453 -7.67 -5.06 33.88
N ARG A 454 -7.98 -4.52 35.07
CA ARG A 454 -9.23 -4.73 35.83
C ARG A 454 -10.54 -4.34 35.10
N ARG A 455 -10.50 -3.84 33.87
CA ARG A 455 -11.63 -3.16 33.18
C ARG A 455 -12.79 -4.07 32.74
N ALA A 456 -12.63 -5.40 32.74
CA ALA A 456 -13.65 -6.34 32.27
C ALA A 456 -14.46 -7.06 33.38
N GLY A 457 -13.98 -7.08 34.62
CA GLY A 457 -14.57 -7.87 35.72
C GLY A 457 -15.25 -7.07 36.82
N LEU A 458 -15.74 -7.75 37.87
CA LEU A 458 -16.41 -7.13 39.03
C LEU A 458 -15.50 -6.12 39.79
N LEU A 459 -14.18 -6.25 39.64
CA LEU A 459 -13.17 -5.33 40.17
C LEU A 459 -13.08 -3.99 39.41
N ALA A 460 -13.56 -3.92 38.16
CA ALA A 460 -13.63 -2.68 37.37
C ALA A 460 -14.38 -1.57 38.12
N ALA A 461 -15.41 -1.95 38.87
CA ALA A 461 -16.28 -1.07 39.63
C ALA A 461 -15.57 -0.33 40.79
N ARG A 462 -14.34 -0.71 41.16
CA ARG A 462 -13.55 0.00 42.19
C ARG A 462 -12.69 1.13 41.63
N GLY A 463 -12.30 1.09 40.35
CA GLY A 463 -11.69 2.22 39.63
C GLY A 463 -10.35 2.78 40.15
N VAL A 464 -9.78 2.24 41.23
CA VAL A 464 -8.50 2.69 41.77
C VAL A 464 -7.36 2.12 40.93
N ARG A 465 -6.55 3.02 40.35
CA ARG A 465 -5.21 2.68 39.85
C ARG A 465 -4.24 2.74 41.03
N VAL A 466 -3.33 1.77 41.11
CA VAL A 466 -2.33 1.67 42.18
C VAL A 466 -0.97 1.93 41.56
N VAL A 467 -0.21 2.87 42.12
CA VAL A 467 1.22 3.01 41.79
C VAL A 467 1.97 1.90 42.52
N PRO A 468 2.69 0.99 41.82
CA PRO A 468 3.49 -0.06 42.44
C PRO A 468 4.54 0.50 43.41
N LYS A 469 5.05 -0.34 44.29
CA LYS A 469 6.24 -0.03 45.09
C LYS A 469 7.49 -0.45 44.31
N GLU A 470 8.50 0.42 44.30
CA GLU A 470 9.84 0.08 43.81
C GLU A 470 10.36 -1.20 44.48
N THR A 471 10.78 -2.16 43.66
CA THR A 471 11.36 -3.44 44.10
C THR A 471 12.88 -3.35 44.04
N PRO A 472 13.61 -3.46 45.16
CA PRO A 472 15.07 -3.38 45.16
C PRO A 472 15.68 -4.50 44.30
N LEU A 473 16.35 -4.13 43.22
CA LEU A 473 17.07 -5.03 42.32
C LEU A 473 18.44 -5.39 42.92
N LYS A 474 18.94 -6.60 42.65
CA LYS A 474 20.21 -7.16 43.16
C LYS A 474 20.93 -7.92 42.04
N GLY A 475 22.21 -8.22 42.23
CA GLY A 475 23.02 -8.95 41.26
C GLY A 475 23.26 -8.11 40.00
N ASN A 476 23.44 -8.74 38.84
CA ASN A 476 23.75 -8.03 37.59
C ASN A 476 22.50 -7.86 36.72
N LEU A 477 21.48 -7.13 37.22
CA LEU A 477 20.12 -7.17 36.66
C LEU A 477 19.64 -5.79 36.19
N VAL A 478 19.17 -5.74 34.94
CA VAL A 478 18.50 -4.59 34.33
C VAL A 478 17.07 -4.98 33.93
N VAL A 479 16.10 -4.10 34.17
CA VAL A 479 14.69 -4.25 33.79
C VAL A 479 14.30 -3.10 32.86
N PHE A 480 13.74 -3.42 31.70
CA PHE A 480 13.03 -2.49 30.83
C PHE A 480 11.51 -2.77 30.98
N SER A 481 10.79 -1.85 31.61
CA SER A 481 9.34 -1.94 31.80
C SER A 481 8.61 -1.12 30.75
N ALA A 482 7.51 -1.66 30.22
CA ALA A 482 6.69 -0.98 29.21
C ALA A 482 5.90 0.25 29.73
N THR A 483 5.82 0.46 31.05
CA THR A 483 5.01 1.50 31.70
C THR A 483 5.63 2.00 33.00
N THR A 484 5.43 3.28 33.30
CA THR A 484 5.65 3.90 34.61
C THR A 484 4.35 4.05 35.42
N ASP A 485 4.47 4.21 36.74
CA ASP A 485 3.41 4.63 37.68
C ASP A 485 2.05 3.89 37.52
N ASP A 486 1.03 4.62 37.07
CA ASP A 486 -0.37 4.21 37.00
C ASP A 486 -0.83 3.92 35.55
N GLN A 487 0.13 3.85 34.62
CA GLN A 487 -0.10 3.70 33.19
C GLN A 487 -0.39 2.26 32.77
N VAL A 488 -0.63 2.03 31.48
CA VAL A 488 -0.96 0.71 30.92
C VAL A 488 -0.15 0.46 29.67
N ALA A 489 0.29 -0.80 29.50
CA ALA A 489 0.80 -1.29 28.24
C ALA A 489 -0.36 -1.31 27.23
N LEU A 490 -0.10 -0.80 26.03
CA LEU A 490 -1.11 -0.60 24.98
C LEU A 490 -0.77 -1.46 23.76
N PRO A 491 -1.78 -2.02 23.08
CA PRO A 491 -1.56 -2.71 21.81
C PRO A 491 -1.35 -1.71 20.67
N TYR A 492 -0.44 -2.05 19.75
CA TYR A 492 -0.30 -1.40 18.45
C TYR A 492 -0.99 -2.29 17.39
N THR A 493 -2.32 -2.20 17.32
CA THR A 493 -3.17 -3.09 16.50
C THR A 493 -2.75 -3.20 15.03
N GLU A 494 -2.40 -2.09 14.39
CA GLU A 494 -1.90 -2.04 13.00
C GLU A 494 -0.65 -2.92 12.79
N LYS A 495 0.19 -3.03 13.82
CA LYS A 495 1.44 -3.79 13.81
C LYS A 495 1.32 -5.18 14.42
N GLN A 496 0.14 -5.58 14.93
CA GLN A 496 -0.13 -6.85 15.61
C GLN A 496 0.86 -7.20 16.73
N HIS A 497 1.22 -6.19 17.54
CA HIS A 497 2.16 -6.29 18.66
C HIS A 497 1.74 -5.42 19.85
N GLY A 498 2.26 -5.67 21.04
CA GLY A 498 2.34 -4.68 22.11
C GLY A 498 3.19 -3.48 21.68
N MET A 499 2.81 -2.25 22.06
CA MET A 499 3.49 -1.02 21.62
C MET A 499 4.98 -1.01 22.03
N PHE A 500 5.28 -1.46 23.25
CA PHE A 500 6.65 -1.56 23.74
C PHE A 500 7.42 -2.66 23.00
N THR A 501 6.84 -3.85 22.86
CA THR A 501 7.48 -4.95 22.14
C THR A 501 7.74 -4.62 20.67
N TYR A 502 6.81 -3.96 19.96
CA TYR A 502 7.03 -3.49 18.59
C TYR A 502 8.30 -2.64 18.48
N PHE A 503 8.47 -1.62 19.33
CA PHE A 503 9.64 -0.76 19.28
C PHE A 503 10.93 -1.45 19.77
N LEU A 504 10.85 -2.38 20.72
CA LEU A 504 11.98 -3.24 21.09
C LEU A 504 12.47 -4.06 19.90
N LEU A 505 11.57 -4.76 19.22
CA LEU A 505 11.88 -5.53 18.02
C LEU A 505 12.41 -4.62 16.89
N LYS A 506 11.80 -3.44 16.71
CA LYS A 506 12.21 -2.46 15.69
C LYS A 506 13.64 -2.00 15.89
N LYS A 507 14.02 -1.62 17.11
CA LYS A 507 15.39 -1.21 17.44
C LYS A 507 16.38 -2.33 17.17
N LEU A 508 16.09 -3.55 17.63
CA LEU A 508 16.94 -4.73 17.39
C LEU A 508 17.05 -5.08 15.90
N GLN A 509 16.01 -4.85 15.11
CA GLN A 509 16.00 -5.05 13.66
C GLN A 509 16.92 -4.05 12.95
N GLU A 510 16.80 -2.76 13.28
CA GLU A 510 17.58 -1.68 12.69
C GLU A 510 19.07 -1.77 13.03
N THR A 511 19.41 -2.16 14.27
CA THR A 511 20.79 -2.23 14.75
C THR A 511 21.42 -3.61 14.57
N SER A 512 20.65 -4.62 14.17
CA SER A 512 21.07 -6.03 14.22
C SER A 512 21.61 -6.44 15.61
N GLY A 513 21.04 -5.87 16.68
CA GLY A 513 21.45 -6.08 18.07
C GLY A 513 22.66 -5.26 18.53
N ASP A 514 23.35 -4.53 17.64
CA ASP A 514 24.47 -3.63 17.97
C ASP A 514 23.95 -2.25 18.43
N CYS A 515 23.38 -2.20 19.63
CA CYS A 515 23.11 -0.95 20.34
C CYS A 515 23.38 -1.12 21.84
N THR A 516 23.74 -0.03 22.51
CA THR A 516 23.90 -0.02 23.97
C THR A 516 22.55 -0.05 24.67
N TYR A 517 22.53 -0.43 25.94
CA TYR A 517 21.30 -0.45 26.74
C TYR A 517 20.79 0.98 27.02
N SER A 518 21.69 1.97 27.06
CA SER A 518 21.33 3.40 27.09
C SER A 518 20.62 3.81 25.80
N GLU A 519 21.19 3.49 24.62
CA GLU A 519 20.55 3.75 23.32
C GLU A 519 19.20 3.04 23.13
N LEU A 520 19.03 1.85 23.71
CA LEU A 520 17.77 1.12 23.71
C LEU A 520 16.75 1.76 24.67
N SER A 521 17.18 2.13 25.87
CA SER A 521 16.35 2.81 26.89
C SER A 521 15.79 4.13 26.36
N ASP A 522 16.65 4.98 25.79
CA ASP A 522 16.26 6.28 25.23
C ASP A 522 15.30 6.12 24.05
N TYR A 523 15.58 5.16 23.15
CA TYR A 523 14.72 4.87 22.00
C TYR A 523 13.33 4.39 22.43
N LEU A 524 13.26 3.41 23.33
CA LEU A 524 11.98 2.91 23.85
C LEU A 524 11.20 4.02 24.56
N THR A 525 11.88 4.81 25.40
CA THR A 525 11.26 5.94 26.11
C THR A 525 10.70 6.97 25.14
N SER A 526 11.43 7.32 24.08
CA SER A 526 11.00 8.28 23.05
C SER A 526 9.83 7.77 22.21
N GLU A 527 10.04 6.66 21.51
CA GLU A 527 9.09 6.18 20.49
C GLU A 527 7.78 5.69 21.10
N VAL A 528 7.84 4.91 22.19
CA VAL A 528 6.61 4.38 22.82
C VAL A 528 5.77 5.52 23.38
N SER A 529 6.39 6.54 24.01
CA SER A 529 5.68 7.70 24.56
C SER A 529 5.02 8.56 23.48
N GLU A 530 5.66 8.72 22.31
CA GLU A 530 5.07 9.44 21.19
C GLU A 530 3.94 8.64 20.53
N TYR A 531 4.20 7.38 20.18
CA TYR A 531 3.26 6.58 19.40
C TYR A 531 2.05 6.13 20.22
N SER A 532 2.17 5.92 21.53
CA SER A 532 1.00 5.66 22.38
C SER A 532 0.00 6.82 22.37
N LEU A 533 0.50 8.07 22.35
CA LEU A 533 -0.32 9.28 22.23
C LEU A 533 -0.88 9.45 20.82
N ARG A 534 -0.11 9.12 19.79
CA ARG A 534 -0.50 9.23 18.37
C ARG A 534 -1.56 8.20 17.95
N VAL A 535 -1.41 6.95 18.40
CA VAL A 535 -2.20 5.79 17.97
C VAL A 535 -3.34 5.46 18.95
N ASN A 536 -3.05 5.42 20.25
CA ASN A 536 -4.04 5.00 21.26
C ASN A 536 -4.65 6.17 22.05
N TYR A 537 -4.20 7.41 21.79
CA TYR A 537 -4.57 8.64 22.51
C TYR A 537 -4.38 8.55 24.03
N LYS A 538 -3.36 7.80 24.47
CA LYS A 538 -3.06 7.52 25.89
C LYS A 538 -1.55 7.54 26.12
N GLN A 539 -1.14 7.90 27.33
CA GLN A 539 0.27 7.83 27.72
C GLN A 539 0.66 6.40 28.07
N GLN A 540 1.80 5.98 27.53
CA GLN A 540 2.58 4.83 27.94
C GLN A 540 4.05 5.26 27.82
N ASN A 541 4.69 5.46 28.96
CA ASN A 541 6.08 5.88 29.05
C ASN A 541 6.86 4.70 29.66
N PRO A 542 7.75 4.05 28.90
CA PRO A 542 8.66 3.04 29.43
C PRO A 542 9.59 3.59 30.52
N GLU A 543 10.16 2.69 31.30
CA GLU A 543 11.25 2.95 32.26
C GLU A 543 12.32 1.87 32.17
N THR A 544 13.55 2.23 32.53
CA THR A 544 14.65 1.29 32.69
C THR A 544 15.19 1.40 34.11
N ALA A 545 15.26 0.28 34.82
CA ALA A 545 15.79 0.19 36.18
C ALA A 545 16.95 -0.81 36.23
N CYS A 546 17.95 -0.55 37.08
CA CYS A 546 19.10 -1.44 37.28
C CYS A 546 19.34 -1.72 38.77
N SER A 547 20.07 -2.79 39.05
CA SER A 547 20.61 -3.06 40.38
C SER A 547 21.84 -2.19 40.68
N TYR A 548 22.06 -1.92 41.97
CA TYR A 548 23.16 -1.07 42.45
C TYR A 548 24.53 -1.58 42.01
N GLU A 549 24.70 -2.90 41.90
CA GLU A 549 25.94 -3.54 41.48
C GLU A 549 26.37 -3.18 40.05
N VAL A 550 25.45 -2.73 39.18
CA VAL A 550 25.73 -2.41 37.76
C VAL A 550 25.37 -0.97 37.37
N GLU A 551 25.02 -0.11 38.33
CA GLU A 551 24.60 1.29 38.16
C GLU A 551 25.56 2.13 37.29
N HIS A 552 26.84 1.77 37.25
CA HIS A 552 27.89 2.51 36.52
C HIS A 552 28.40 1.80 35.25
N GLU A 553 27.80 0.68 34.84
CA GLU A 553 28.23 -0.09 33.66
C GLU A 553 27.09 -0.55 32.76
N TRP A 554 25.85 -0.65 33.27
CA TRP A 554 24.72 -1.20 32.51
C TRP A 554 24.43 -0.44 31.22
N GLU A 555 24.60 0.89 31.22
CA GLU A 555 24.34 1.76 30.05
C GLU A 555 25.16 1.38 28.82
N GLU A 556 26.38 0.87 29.02
CA GLU A 556 27.34 0.49 27.98
C GLU A 556 27.21 -0.99 27.56
N TRP A 557 26.32 -1.76 28.20
CA TRP A 557 26.07 -3.15 27.81
C TRP A 557 25.48 -3.22 26.40
N LYS A 558 25.93 -4.20 25.61
CA LYS A 558 25.44 -4.51 24.25
C LYS A 558 25.11 -5.98 24.12
N PHE A 559 24.14 -6.33 23.27
CA PHE A 559 23.85 -7.73 22.98
C PHE A 559 24.90 -8.38 22.05
N ASN A 560 25.39 -7.63 21.06
CA ASN A 560 26.35 -8.06 20.05
C ASN A 560 27.64 -7.22 20.07
#